data_AF-A0A849V3G0-F1
#
_entry.id   AF-A0A849V3G0-F1
#
_cell.length_a   1.000
_cell.length_b   1.000
_cell.length_c   1.000
_cell.angle_alpha   90.00
_cell.angle_beta   90.00
_cell.angle_gamma   90.00
#
_symmetry.space_group_name_H-M   'P 1'
#
loop_
_entity.id
_entity.type
_entity.pdbx_description
1 polymer ?
#
loop_
_entity_poly.entity_id
_entity_poly.type
_entity_poly.pdbx_seq_one_letter_code
_entity_poly.pdbx_strand_id
1 'polypeptide(L)'
;MKEQLQNLNMGDFSDDEVTQIETLLAAINPKQINHSFGFRQGDTFDQNFEDLAGFLEESLADRLATLITELLKCLSDADPVKMSRQPNWLEKVTGKYLEISLDYLEARLRIDGLLKEAEAAAQQLEVLFVEVDKQGRYLRTEIRDLRVHIAAGRLYMARSIRLPESNTEPDAFDKPQERFARRITNLAALLASHEMTTVQLDMAYAHMADLLANYYESCHVLLPIWREHSLGLALNGGNHPMQVNLARQAHLRLTNKLSEIA
;
A
#
# COMPACT_ATOMS: atom_id res chain seq x y z
N MET A 1 5.91 -8.47 -36.80
CA MET A 1 6.53 -9.64 -36.14
C MET A 1 8.05 -9.74 -36.34
N LYS A 2 8.62 -9.42 -37.52
CA LYS A 2 10.09 -9.44 -37.71
C LYS A 2 10.85 -8.32 -36.99
N GLU A 3 10.24 -7.14 -36.77
CA GLU A 3 10.88 -6.04 -36.03
C GLU A 3 10.93 -6.24 -34.51
N GLN A 4 10.09 -7.10 -33.94
CA GLN A 4 10.09 -7.37 -32.49
C GLN A 4 11.18 -8.35 -32.03
N LEU A 5 11.90 -8.98 -32.96
CA LEU A 5 12.91 -10.01 -32.68
C LEU A 5 14.37 -9.49 -32.76
N GLN A 6 14.59 -8.22 -33.13
CA GLN A 6 15.94 -7.66 -33.31
C GLN A 6 16.41 -6.70 -32.20
N ASN A 7 15.55 -6.34 -31.25
CA ASN A 7 15.85 -5.36 -30.20
C ASN A 7 15.84 -5.96 -28.78
N LEU A 8 16.46 -7.13 -28.57
CA LEU A 8 16.81 -7.54 -27.21
C LEU A 8 18.15 -6.90 -26.86
N ASN A 9 18.10 -5.72 -26.25
CA ASN A 9 19.28 -5.10 -25.67
C ASN A 9 19.66 -5.87 -24.40
N MET A 10 20.71 -6.69 -24.49
CA MET A 10 21.23 -7.44 -23.33
C MET A 10 21.72 -6.51 -22.22
N GLY A 11 21.93 -5.21 -22.50
CA GLY A 11 22.25 -4.20 -21.49
C GLY A 11 21.11 -3.86 -20.52
N ASP A 12 19.88 -4.32 -20.78
CA ASP A 12 18.73 -4.14 -19.88
C ASP A 12 18.62 -5.25 -18.81
N PHE A 13 19.60 -6.16 -18.78
CA PHE A 13 19.70 -7.29 -17.86
C PHE A 13 21.01 -7.22 -17.06
N SER A 14 20.95 -7.59 -15.79
CA SER A 14 22.11 -7.79 -14.93
C SER A 14 22.97 -8.98 -15.39
N ASP A 15 24.26 -8.99 -15.03
CA ASP A 15 25.19 -10.08 -15.38
C ASP A 15 24.69 -11.47 -14.96
N ASP A 16 24.01 -11.56 -13.81
CA ASP A 16 23.36 -12.77 -13.31
C ASP A 16 22.21 -13.22 -14.22
N GLU A 17 21.38 -12.29 -14.68
CA GLU A 17 20.26 -12.57 -15.60
C GLU A 17 20.76 -12.98 -16.97
N VAL A 18 21.83 -12.35 -17.47
CA VAL A 18 22.48 -12.75 -18.72
C VAL A 18 22.96 -14.20 -18.64
N THR A 19 23.62 -14.57 -17.54
CA THR A 19 24.07 -15.95 -17.29
C THR A 19 22.90 -16.93 -17.24
N GLN A 20 21.79 -16.55 -16.59
CA GLN A 20 20.58 -17.37 -16.55
C GLN A 20 19.93 -17.51 -17.94
N ILE A 21 19.86 -16.44 -18.72
CA ILE A 21 19.36 -16.44 -20.10
C ILE A 21 20.18 -17.41 -20.95
N GLU A 22 21.51 -17.38 -20.86
CA GLU A 22 22.39 -18.29 -21.60
C GLU A 22 22.22 -19.75 -21.18
N THR A 23 22.07 -20.00 -19.88
CA THR A 23 21.81 -21.35 -19.33
C THR A 23 20.47 -21.89 -19.85
N LEU A 24 19.41 -21.08 -19.80
CA LEU A 24 18.10 -21.44 -20.33
C LEU A 24 18.15 -21.65 -21.84
N LEU A 25 18.87 -20.80 -22.58
CA LEU A 25 19.05 -20.94 -24.02
C LEU A 25 19.67 -22.29 -24.40
N ALA A 26 20.66 -22.75 -23.62
CA ALA A 26 21.29 -24.05 -23.81
C ALA A 26 20.37 -25.24 -23.45
N ALA A 27 19.39 -25.02 -22.57
CA ALA A 27 18.46 -26.05 -22.08
C ALA A 27 17.17 -26.20 -22.92
N ILE A 28 16.85 -25.25 -23.81
CA ILE A 28 15.65 -25.31 -24.65
C ILE A 28 15.73 -26.51 -25.61
N ASN A 29 14.91 -27.54 -25.37
CA ASN A 29 14.73 -28.67 -26.27
C ASN A 29 13.35 -28.60 -26.95
N PRO A 30 13.27 -28.40 -28.28
CA PRO A 30 12.01 -28.22 -29.00
C PRO A 30 11.10 -29.46 -28.98
N LYS A 31 11.64 -30.65 -28.69
CA LYS A 31 10.85 -31.90 -28.58
C LYS A 31 10.28 -32.13 -27.18
N GLN A 32 10.70 -31.35 -26.18
CA GLN A 32 10.28 -31.47 -24.77
C GLN A 32 9.89 -30.12 -24.15
N ILE A 33 9.32 -29.21 -24.95
CA ILE A 33 8.96 -27.84 -24.56
C ILE A 33 8.04 -27.81 -23.33
N ASN A 34 7.23 -28.85 -23.12
CA ASN A 34 6.34 -28.93 -21.96
C ASN A 34 7.08 -29.12 -20.62
N HIS A 35 8.26 -29.76 -20.61
CA HIS A 35 9.02 -30.07 -19.38
C HIS A 35 10.29 -29.23 -19.20
N SER A 36 10.90 -28.72 -20.28
CA SER A 36 12.19 -28.00 -20.24
C SER A 36 12.06 -26.46 -20.15
N PHE A 37 10.96 -25.90 -20.65
CA PHE A 37 10.67 -24.46 -20.63
C PHE A 37 9.41 -24.19 -19.80
N GLY A 38 9.41 -24.70 -18.57
CA GLY A 38 8.27 -24.69 -17.66
C GLY A 38 8.30 -23.50 -16.72
N PHE A 39 7.83 -22.32 -17.16
CA PHE A 39 7.42 -21.30 -16.21
C PHE A 39 6.14 -21.80 -15.51
N ARG A 40 6.21 -22.02 -14.19
CA ARG A 40 5.11 -22.53 -13.40
C ARG A 40 4.35 -21.33 -12.85
N GLN A 41 3.29 -20.94 -13.54
CA GLN A 41 2.42 -19.85 -13.14
C GLN A 41 1.77 -20.14 -11.78
N GLY A 42 1.80 -19.16 -10.88
CA GLY A 42 0.97 -19.18 -9.68
C GLY A 42 -0.36 -18.49 -9.98
N ASP A 43 -1.35 -19.20 -10.53
CA ASP A 43 -2.72 -18.67 -10.74
C ASP A 43 -3.34 -18.10 -9.45
N THR A 44 -2.79 -18.48 -8.29
CA THR A 44 -3.17 -18.00 -6.96
C THR A 44 -2.82 -16.53 -6.71
N PHE A 45 -1.84 -15.93 -7.40
CA PHE A 45 -1.38 -14.58 -7.04
C PHE A 45 -2.40 -13.50 -7.42
N ASP A 46 -2.82 -13.44 -8.69
CA ASP A 46 -3.75 -12.42 -9.18
C ASP A 46 -5.08 -12.48 -8.41
N GLN A 47 -5.55 -13.69 -8.10
CA GLN A 47 -6.78 -13.89 -7.32
C GLN A 47 -6.62 -13.46 -5.86
N ASN A 48 -5.50 -13.81 -5.20
CA ASN A 48 -5.22 -13.34 -3.85
C ASN A 48 -5.05 -11.82 -3.80
N PHE A 49 -4.51 -11.19 -4.85
CA PHE A 49 -4.35 -9.75 -4.91
C PHE A 49 -5.71 -9.04 -5.07
N GLU A 50 -6.58 -9.52 -5.96
CA GLU A 50 -7.90 -8.93 -6.15
C GLU A 50 -8.74 -9.04 -4.86
N ASP A 51 -8.62 -10.15 -4.13
CA ASP A 51 -9.19 -10.31 -2.79
C ASP A 51 -8.57 -9.35 -1.75
N LEU A 52 -7.25 -9.15 -1.78
CA LEU A 52 -6.53 -8.22 -0.89
C LEU A 52 -6.89 -6.75 -1.18
N ALA A 53 -6.96 -6.38 -2.46
CA ALA A 53 -7.33 -5.05 -2.91
C ALA A 53 -8.79 -4.75 -2.54
N GLY A 54 -9.70 -5.70 -2.78
CA GLY A 54 -11.08 -5.62 -2.31
C GLY A 54 -11.15 -5.47 -0.79
N PHE A 55 -10.40 -6.27 -0.03
CA PHE A 55 -10.38 -6.16 1.44
C PHE A 55 -9.85 -4.81 1.95
N LEU A 56 -8.87 -4.24 1.24
CA LEU A 56 -8.25 -2.95 1.56
C LEU A 56 -9.19 -1.77 1.24
N GLU A 57 -9.79 -1.77 0.05
CA GLU A 57 -10.78 -0.78 -0.38
C GLU A 57 -12.08 -0.86 0.44
N GLU A 58 -12.50 -2.06 0.85
CA GLU A 58 -13.82 -2.24 1.45
C GLU A 58 -13.84 -2.08 2.98
N SER A 59 -12.70 -2.12 3.70
CA SER A 59 -12.81 -2.30 5.17
C SER A 59 -11.80 -1.67 6.12
N LEU A 60 -10.49 -1.62 5.85
CA LEU A 60 -9.52 -1.27 6.91
C LEU A 60 -8.98 0.15 6.81
N ALA A 61 -8.52 0.58 5.62
CA ALA A 61 -8.03 1.94 5.42
C ALA A 61 -9.18 2.95 5.61
N ASP A 62 -10.32 2.68 4.98
CA ASP A 62 -11.54 3.48 5.10
C ASP A 62 -12.07 3.56 6.54
N ARG A 63 -12.00 2.45 7.27
CA ARG A 63 -12.38 2.43 8.70
C ARG A 63 -11.46 3.29 9.53
N LEU A 64 -10.15 3.21 9.32
CA LEU A 64 -9.20 4.04 10.06
C LEU A 64 -9.37 5.53 9.70
N ALA A 65 -9.55 5.87 8.42
CA ALA A 65 -9.86 7.23 7.98
C ALA A 65 -11.17 7.78 8.58
N THR A 66 -12.21 6.93 8.66
CA THR A 66 -13.49 7.29 9.30
C THR A 66 -13.30 7.57 10.79
N LEU A 67 -12.59 6.70 11.51
CA LEU A 67 -12.30 6.88 12.93
C LEU A 67 -11.45 8.14 13.18
N ILE A 68 -10.51 8.47 12.30
CA ILE A 68 -9.74 9.71 12.32
C ILE A 68 -10.65 10.93 12.14
N THR A 69 -11.61 10.86 11.22
CA THR A 69 -12.61 11.91 10.99
C THR A 69 -13.51 12.11 12.20
N GLU A 70 -13.95 11.03 12.84
CA GLU A 70 -14.74 11.09 14.08
C GLU A 70 -13.94 11.66 15.25
N LEU A 71 -12.64 11.33 15.33
CA LEU A 71 -11.74 11.86 16.33
C LEU A 71 -11.50 13.36 16.12
N LEU A 72 -11.33 13.81 14.87
CA LEU A 72 -11.25 15.23 14.52
C LEU A 72 -12.52 16.00 14.93
N LYS A 73 -13.69 15.41 14.72
CA LYS A 73 -14.97 15.99 15.15
C LYS A 73 -15.04 16.13 16.67
N CYS A 74 -14.72 15.07 17.41
CA CYS A 74 -14.72 15.10 18.89
C CYS A 74 -13.70 16.11 19.44
N LEU A 75 -12.53 16.23 18.81
CA LEU A 75 -11.52 17.23 19.18
C LEU A 75 -12.01 18.66 18.93
N SER A 76 -12.68 18.91 17.81
CA SER A 76 -13.25 20.22 17.47
C SER A 76 -14.35 20.64 18.46
N ASP A 77 -15.10 19.67 18.98
CA ASP A 77 -16.07 19.89 20.06
C ASP A 77 -15.36 20.24 21.38
N ALA A 78 -14.22 19.59 21.65
CA ALA A 78 -13.37 19.79 22.84
C ALA A 78 -12.35 20.96 22.73
N ASP A 79 -12.73 22.08 22.09
CA ASP A 79 -11.84 23.23 21.90
C ASP A 79 -11.41 23.88 23.25
N PRO A 80 -10.11 23.88 23.60
CA PRO A 80 -9.61 24.47 24.85
C PRO A 80 -9.85 25.99 24.95
N VAL A 81 -10.06 26.69 23.83
CA VAL A 81 -10.39 28.12 23.83
C VAL A 81 -11.78 28.36 24.41
N LYS A 82 -12.74 27.45 24.17
CA LYS A 82 -14.08 27.52 24.78
C LYS A 82 -14.00 27.37 26.31
N MET A 83 -13.16 26.48 26.82
CA MET A 83 -12.91 26.33 28.26
C MET A 83 -12.20 27.53 28.90
N SER A 84 -11.36 28.24 28.14
CA SER A 84 -10.55 29.36 28.68
C SER A 84 -11.33 30.64 28.97
N ARG A 85 -12.60 30.73 28.55
CA ARG A 85 -13.44 31.90 28.84
C ARG A 85 -13.83 31.91 30.32
N GLN A 86 -13.51 33.01 31.01
CA GLN A 86 -13.96 33.18 32.39
C GLN A 86 -15.50 33.20 32.44
N PRO A 87 -16.13 32.31 33.23
CA PRO A 87 -17.57 32.25 33.33
C PRO A 87 -18.11 33.50 34.01
N ASN A 88 -19.09 34.14 33.39
CA ASN A 88 -19.75 35.30 33.96
C ASN A 88 -20.62 34.85 35.16
N TRP A 89 -20.94 35.77 36.08
CA TRP A 89 -21.64 35.41 37.33
C TRP A 89 -22.98 34.66 37.10
N LEU A 90 -23.71 35.02 36.04
CA LEU A 90 -24.93 34.33 35.61
C LEU A 90 -24.68 32.87 35.19
N GLU A 91 -23.54 32.58 34.58
CA GLU A 91 -23.19 31.23 34.11
C GLU A 91 -22.77 30.32 35.27
N LYS A 92 -22.24 30.91 36.35
CA LYS A 92 -21.99 30.19 37.61
C LYS A 92 -23.29 29.84 38.32
N VAL A 93 -24.28 30.75 38.31
CA VAL A 93 -25.59 30.55 38.96
C VAL A 93 -26.49 29.61 38.16
N THR A 94 -26.45 29.68 36.83
CA THR A 94 -27.25 28.82 35.95
C THR A 94 -26.65 27.43 35.74
N GLY A 95 -25.44 27.17 36.22
CA GLY A 95 -24.76 25.88 36.06
C GLY A 95 -24.14 25.66 34.68
N LYS A 96 -24.28 26.60 33.74
CA LYS A 96 -23.67 26.54 32.38
C LYS A 96 -22.17 26.27 32.39
N TYR A 97 -21.45 26.80 33.39
CA TYR A 97 -20.02 26.52 33.55
C TYR A 97 -19.75 25.04 33.86
N LEU A 98 -20.62 24.40 34.65
CA LEU A 98 -20.54 23.00 34.99
C LEU A 98 -20.87 22.12 33.77
N GLU A 99 -21.86 22.53 32.98
CA GLU A 99 -22.25 21.90 31.71
C GLU A 99 -21.08 21.89 30.71
N ILE A 100 -20.42 23.03 30.47
CA ILE A 100 -19.23 23.11 29.61
C ILE A 100 -18.09 22.18 30.09
N SER A 101 -17.93 22.04 31.41
CA SER A 101 -16.90 21.17 32.00
C SER A 101 -17.27 19.69 31.87
N LEU A 102 -18.56 19.35 31.98
CA LEU A 102 -19.10 18.01 31.75
C LEU A 102 -19.00 17.61 30.28
N ASP A 103 -19.39 18.49 29.36
CA ASP A 103 -19.30 18.29 27.90
C ASP A 103 -17.85 18.01 27.47
N TYR A 104 -16.89 18.74 28.05
CA TYR A 104 -15.47 18.50 27.82
C TYR A 104 -15.01 17.13 28.32
N LEU A 105 -15.46 16.71 29.50
CA LEU A 105 -15.09 15.43 30.10
C LEU A 105 -15.73 14.26 29.33
N GLU A 106 -16.98 14.42 28.89
CA GLU A 106 -17.69 13.51 28.00
C GLU A 106 -16.98 13.37 26.64
N ALA A 107 -16.63 14.50 26.00
CA ALA A 107 -15.88 14.49 24.75
C ALA A 107 -14.53 13.77 24.91
N ARG A 108 -13.85 13.94 26.04
CA ARG A 108 -12.58 13.27 26.32
C ARG A 108 -12.73 11.76 26.52
N LEU A 109 -13.76 11.31 27.24
CA LEU A 109 -14.10 9.90 27.36
C LEU A 109 -14.39 9.28 25.99
N ARG A 110 -15.09 10.02 25.12
CA ARG A 110 -15.38 9.60 23.75
C ARG A 110 -14.11 9.49 22.90
N ILE A 111 -13.16 10.42 23.04
CA ILE A 111 -11.84 10.34 22.39
C ILE A 111 -11.10 9.06 22.81
N ASP A 112 -11.11 8.68 24.09
CA ASP A 112 -10.45 7.44 24.55
C ASP A 112 -11.08 6.17 23.96
N GLY A 113 -12.40 6.17 23.75
CA GLY A 113 -13.10 5.09 23.04
C GLY A 113 -12.66 4.99 21.57
N LEU A 114 -12.73 6.11 20.84
CA LEU A 114 -12.34 6.19 19.43
C LEU A 114 -10.87 5.82 19.21
N LEU A 115 -9.97 6.20 20.13
CA LEU A 115 -8.57 5.82 20.06
C LEU A 115 -8.36 4.31 20.15
N LYS A 116 -9.09 3.60 21.01
CA LYS A 116 -8.96 2.14 21.12
C LYS A 116 -9.41 1.46 19.82
N GLU A 117 -10.47 1.96 19.20
CA GLU A 117 -10.96 1.45 17.93
C GLU A 117 -9.99 1.76 16.78
N ALA A 118 -9.46 2.98 16.75
CA ALA A 118 -8.48 3.41 15.76
C ALA A 118 -7.16 2.63 15.89
N GLU A 119 -6.72 2.36 17.12
CA GLU A 119 -5.54 1.53 17.40
C GLU A 119 -5.73 0.10 16.91
N ALA A 120 -6.88 -0.51 17.17
CA ALA A 120 -7.18 -1.84 16.65
C ALA A 120 -7.22 -1.88 15.12
N ALA A 121 -7.76 -0.84 14.48
CA ALA A 121 -7.78 -0.72 13.02
C ALA A 121 -6.35 -0.50 12.45
N ALA A 122 -5.53 0.33 13.09
CA ALA A 122 -4.13 0.57 12.71
C ALA A 122 -3.30 -0.71 12.80
N GLN A 123 -3.42 -1.48 13.89
CA GLN A 123 -2.73 -2.76 14.03
C GLN A 123 -3.14 -3.78 12.96
N GLN A 124 -4.42 -3.83 12.59
CA GLN A 124 -4.88 -4.70 11.49
C GLN A 124 -4.32 -4.24 10.14
N LEU A 125 -4.26 -2.93 9.92
CA LEU A 125 -3.69 -2.34 8.71
C LEU A 125 -2.17 -2.60 8.61
N GLU A 126 -1.44 -2.58 9.73
CA GLU A 126 -0.01 -2.95 9.75
C GLU A 126 0.24 -4.40 9.34
N VAL A 127 -0.58 -5.33 9.83
CA VAL A 127 -0.48 -6.74 9.43
C VAL A 127 -0.70 -6.89 7.92
N LEU A 128 -1.71 -6.20 7.39
CA LEU A 128 -1.99 -6.18 5.95
C LEU A 128 -0.85 -5.54 5.16
N PHE A 129 -0.30 -4.43 5.65
CA PHE A 129 0.82 -3.72 5.04
C PHE A 129 2.05 -4.62 4.84
N VAL A 130 2.37 -5.43 5.86
CA VAL A 130 3.47 -6.41 5.77
C VAL A 130 3.17 -7.49 4.73
N GLU A 131 1.93 -7.97 4.63
CA GLU A 131 1.57 -8.98 3.64
C GLU A 131 1.61 -8.41 2.21
N VAL A 132 1.08 -7.20 1.99
CA VAL A 132 1.14 -6.50 0.70
C VAL A 132 2.57 -6.29 0.24
N ASP A 133 3.46 -5.87 1.14
CA ASP A 133 4.88 -5.72 0.83
C ASP A 133 5.54 -7.05 0.45
N LYS A 134 5.25 -8.11 1.21
CA LYS A 134 5.74 -9.46 0.91
C LYS A 134 5.26 -9.95 -0.45
N GLN A 135 3.98 -9.75 -0.78
CA GLN A 135 3.42 -10.09 -2.09
C GLN A 135 4.08 -9.27 -3.22
N GLY A 136 4.31 -7.97 -3.00
CA GLY A 136 5.02 -7.11 -3.95
C GLY A 136 6.46 -7.57 -4.22
N ARG A 137 7.20 -8.01 -3.19
CA ARG A 137 8.54 -8.59 -3.38
C ARG A 137 8.51 -9.91 -4.15
N TYR A 138 7.52 -10.76 -3.87
CA TYR A 138 7.32 -12.01 -4.60
C TYR A 138 7.04 -11.74 -6.09
N LEU A 139 6.09 -10.85 -6.39
CA LEU A 139 5.71 -10.51 -7.76
C LEU A 139 6.87 -9.89 -8.56
N ARG A 140 7.67 -9.01 -7.94
CA ARG A 140 8.88 -8.45 -8.57
C ARG A 140 9.90 -9.52 -8.95
N THR A 141 10.02 -10.57 -8.13
CA THR A 141 10.87 -11.72 -8.46
C THR A 141 10.28 -12.49 -9.64
N GLU A 142 8.97 -12.70 -9.64
CA GLU A 142 8.28 -13.40 -10.73
C GLU A 142 8.37 -12.65 -12.07
N ILE A 143 8.27 -11.32 -12.06
CA ILE A 143 8.50 -10.44 -13.22
C ILE A 143 9.92 -10.63 -13.76
N ARG A 144 10.92 -10.66 -12.87
CA ARG A 144 12.32 -10.86 -13.23
C ARG A 144 12.50 -12.19 -13.97
N ASP A 145 11.96 -13.26 -13.40
CA ASP A 145 12.04 -14.60 -13.96
C ASP A 145 11.31 -14.69 -15.31
N LEU A 146 10.11 -14.09 -15.43
CA LEU A 146 9.37 -14.00 -16.70
C LEU A 146 10.17 -13.28 -17.78
N ARG A 147 10.80 -12.14 -17.45
CA ARG A 147 11.63 -11.38 -18.39
C ARG A 147 12.79 -12.23 -18.91
N VAL A 148 13.48 -12.93 -18.02
CA VAL A 148 14.58 -13.86 -18.36
C VAL A 148 14.10 -14.98 -19.29
N HIS A 149 12.98 -15.64 -18.98
CA HIS A 149 12.42 -16.70 -19.80
C HIS A 149 11.98 -16.21 -21.19
N ILE A 150 11.28 -15.07 -21.25
CA ILE A 150 10.84 -14.45 -22.51
C ILE A 150 12.05 -14.08 -23.37
N ALA A 151 13.09 -13.50 -22.78
CA ALA A 151 14.32 -13.15 -23.48
C ALA A 151 15.02 -14.39 -24.06
N ALA A 152 15.23 -15.44 -23.26
CA ALA A 152 15.81 -16.69 -23.72
C ALA A 152 15.00 -17.34 -24.85
N GLY A 153 13.67 -17.38 -24.72
CA GLY A 153 12.78 -17.91 -25.74
C GLY A 153 12.82 -17.11 -27.06
N ARG A 154 12.84 -15.77 -26.98
CA ARG A 154 12.95 -14.89 -28.15
C ARG A 154 14.30 -15.06 -28.85
N LEU A 155 15.40 -15.13 -28.09
CA LEU A 155 16.74 -15.38 -28.63
C LEU A 155 16.84 -16.74 -29.33
N TYR A 156 16.26 -17.79 -28.72
CA TYR A 156 16.18 -19.10 -29.34
C TYR A 156 15.44 -19.05 -30.68
N MET A 157 14.28 -18.39 -30.75
CA MET A 157 13.51 -18.25 -31.98
C MET A 157 14.24 -17.45 -33.05
N ALA A 158 14.92 -16.37 -32.66
CA ALA A 158 15.73 -15.59 -33.60
C ALA A 158 16.90 -16.42 -34.17
N ARG A 159 17.48 -17.33 -33.39
CA ARG A 159 18.56 -18.23 -33.82
C ARG A 159 18.05 -19.39 -34.67
N SER A 160 16.91 -19.99 -34.34
CA SER A 160 16.34 -21.14 -35.07
C SER A 160 15.90 -20.79 -36.50
N ILE A 161 15.38 -19.57 -36.72
CA ILE A 161 15.01 -19.04 -38.04
C ILE A 161 16.23 -18.93 -38.99
N ARG A 162 17.47 -18.91 -38.45
CA ARG A 162 18.71 -18.81 -39.24
C ARG A 162 19.32 -20.17 -39.62
N LEU A 163 18.83 -21.29 -39.07
CA LEU A 163 19.31 -22.62 -39.45
C LEU A 163 18.45 -23.16 -40.61
N PRO A 164 19.06 -23.68 -41.69
CA PRO A 164 18.29 -24.33 -42.75
C PRO A 164 17.58 -25.56 -42.18
N GLU A 165 16.28 -25.67 -42.48
CA GLU A 165 15.44 -26.79 -42.05
C GLU A 165 16.14 -28.11 -42.43
N SER A 166 16.44 -28.96 -41.44
CA SER A 166 16.91 -30.30 -41.76
C SER A 166 15.77 -31.01 -42.48
N ASN A 167 16.03 -31.47 -43.70
CA ASN A 167 15.14 -32.23 -44.59
C ASN A 167 14.57 -33.51 -43.94
N THR A 168 13.69 -33.36 -42.96
CA THR A 168 12.90 -34.44 -42.37
C THR A 168 11.45 -34.04 -42.62
N GLU A 169 10.72 -34.88 -43.35
CA GLU A 169 9.35 -34.60 -43.76
C GLU A 169 8.52 -34.08 -42.57
N PRO A 170 7.76 -33.00 -42.75
CA PRO A 170 6.98 -32.42 -41.68
C PRO A 170 5.87 -33.40 -41.33
N ASP A 171 5.93 -33.97 -40.14
CA ASP A 171 4.77 -34.63 -39.55
C ASP A 171 3.67 -33.56 -39.44
N ALA A 172 2.65 -33.65 -40.32
CA ALA A 172 1.71 -32.58 -40.64
C ALA A 172 0.85 -32.10 -39.45
N PHE A 173 0.99 -32.75 -38.29
CA PHE A 173 0.15 -32.56 -37.11
C PHE A 173 0.87 -31.95 -35.90
N ASP A 174 2.20 -31.79 -35.91
CA ASP A 174 2.89 -31.15 -34.79
C ASP A 174 3.81 -30.00 -35.24
N LYS A 175 3.40 -28.78 -34.90
CA LYS A 175 4.14 -27.55 -35.21
C LYS A 175 4.81 -27.00 -33.95
N PRO A 176 5.95 -27.55 -33.51
CA PRO A 176 6.59 -27.20 -32.25
C PRO A 176 7.02 -25.73 -32.18
N GLN A 177 7.44 -25.14 -33.31
CA GLN A 177 7.83 -23.73 -33.37
C GLN A 177 6.64 -22.78 -33.16
N GLU A 178 5.47 -23.09 -33.75
CA GLU A 178 4.25 -22.29 -33.54
C GLU A 178 3.76 -22.39 -32.09
N ARG A 179 3.80 -23.59 -31.48
CA ARG A 179 3.47 -23.79 -30.06
C ARG A 179 4.41 -22.98 -29.16
N PHE A 180 5.70 -22.97 -29.45
CA PHE A 180 6.70 -22.21 -28.70
C PHE A 180 6.49 -20.70 -28.84
N ALA A 181 6.24 -20.20 -30.05
CA ALA A 181 5.93 -18.79 -30.31
C ALA A 181 4.69 -18.33 -29.51
N ARG A 182 3.63 -19.15 -29.52
CA ARG A 182 2.42 -18.89 -28.75
C ARG A 182 2.71 -18.86 -27.25
N ARG A 183 3.53 -19.78 -26.73
CA ARG A 183 3.92 -19.80 -25.32
C ARG A 183 4.68 -18.54 -24.90
N ILE A 184 5.64 -18.08 -25.71
CA ILE A 184 6.34 -16.80 -25.45
C ILE A 184 5.36 -15.63 -25.44
N THR A 185 4.39 -15.63 -26.36
CA THR A 185 3.36 -14.58 -26.41
C THR A 185 2.49 -14.58 -25.15
N ASN A 186 2.07 -15.76 -24.68
CA ASN A 186 1.32 -15.89 -23.43
C ASN A 186 2.15 -15.43 -22.22
N LEU A 187 3.43 -15.79 -22.14
CA LEU A 187 4.31 -15.32 -21.06
C LEU A 187 4.49 -13.80 -21.10
N ALA A 188 4.58 -13.20 -22.28
CA ALA A 188 4.66 -11.74 -22.42
C ALA A 188 3.36 -11.04 -21.99
N ALA A 189 2.20 -11.64 -22.25
CA ALA A 189 0.93 -11.14 -21.73
C ALA A 189 0.87 -11.23 -20.20
N LEU A 190 1.32 -12.35 -19.62
CA LEU A 190 1.42 -12.53 -18.17
C LEU A 190 2.36 -11.51 -17.53
N LEU A 191 3.53 -11.27 -18.13
CA LEU A 191 4.48 -10.25 -17.68
C LEU A 191 3.82 -8.86 -17.61
N ALA A 192 3.10 -8.46 -18.66
CA ALA A 192 2.41 -7.17 -18.68
C ALA A 192 1.33 -7.06 -17.58
N SER A 193 0.65 -8.18 -17.29
CA SER A 193 -0.31 -8.26 -16.17
C SER A 193 0.40 -8.03 -14.83
N HIS A 194 1.49 -8.76 -14.56
CA HIS A 194 2.23 -8.65 -13.31
C HIS A 194 2.86 -7.25 -13.13
N GLU A 195 3.38 -6.65 -14.20
CA GLU A 195 3.90 -5.28 -14.16
C GLU A 195 2.81 -4.28 -13.75
N MET A 196 1.58 -4.43 -14.27
CA MET A 196 0.44 -3.62 -13.86
C MET A 196 0.06 -3.85 -12.40
N THR A 197 -0.04 -5.11 -11.96
CA THR A 197 -0.34 -5.45 -10.56
C THR A 197 0.71 -4.90 -9.60
N THR A 198 1.98 -4.85 -10.00
CA THR A 198 3.05 -4.25 -9.19
C THR A 198 2.83 -2.76 -8.96
N VAL A 199 2.40 -2.02 -9.99
CA VAL A 199 2.08 -0.59 -9.85
C VAL A 199 0.91 -0.38 -8.88
N GLN A 200 -0.10 -1.25 -8.94
CA GLN A 200 -1.24 -1.20 -8.01
C GLN A 200 -0.80 -1.50 -6.58
N LEU A 201 0.06 -2.50 -6.38
CA LEU A 201 0.64 -2.83 -5.07
C LEU A 201 1.46 -1.69 -4.48
N ASP A 202 2.31 -1.05 -5.28
CA ASP A 202 3.15 0.07 -4.82
C ASP A 202 2.29 1.28 -4.44
N MET A 203 1.17 1.52 -5.15
CA MET A 203 0.19 2.54 -4.79
C MET A 203 -0.51 2.22 -3.46
N ALA A 204 -1.02 1.00 -3.30
CA ALA A 204 -1.66 0.56 -2.06
C ALA A 204 -0.69 0.62 -0.87
N TYR A 205 0.56 0.21 -1.08
CA TYR A 205 1.64 0.30 -0.11
C TYR A 205 1.88 1.73 0.34
N ALA A 206 2.05 2.67 -0.60
CA ALA A 206 2.25 4.08 -0.28
C ALA A 206 1.07 4.67 0.51
N HIS A 207 -0.15 4.38 0.08
CA HIS A 207 -1.36 4.85 0.76
C HIS A 207 -1.44 4.36 2.22
N MET A 208 -1.21 3.06 2.45
CA MET A 208 -1.19 2.49 3.81
C MET A 208 -0.07 3.07 4.67
N ALA A 209 1.14 3.23 4.11
CA ALA A 209 2.28 3.80 4.82
C ALA A 209 1.98 5.22 5.30
N ASP A 210 1.43 6.05 4.42
CA ASP A 210 1.08 7.44 4.73
C ASP A 210 -0.01 7.50 5.81
N LEU A 211 -1.04 6.67 5.70
CA LEU A 211 -2.16 6.66 6.63
C LEU A 211 -1.72 6.19 8.04
N LEU A 212 -0.90 5.14 8.13
CA LEU A 212 -0.30 4.69 9.39
C LEU A 212 0.64 5.72 10.00
N ALA A 213 1.54 6.31 9.20
CA ALA A 213 2.47 7.32 9.69
C ALA A 213 1.74 8.53 10.28
N ASN A 214 0.72 9.02 9.57
CA ASN A 214 -0.06 10.16 10.01
C ASN A 214 -0.94 9.83 11.24
N TYR A 215 -1.49 8.61 11.33
CA TYR A 215 -2.18 8.13 12.53
C TYR A 215 -1.24 8.14 13.74
N TYR A 216 -0.06 7.53 13.63
CA TYR A 216 0.90 7.45 14.73
C TYR A 216 1.38 8.83 15.17
N GLU A 217 1.69 9.72 14.23
CA GLU A 217 2.07 11.09 14.55
C GLU A 217 0.93 11.81 15.31
N SER A 218 -0.30 11.70 14.83
CA SER A 218 -1.45 12.37 15.45
C SER A 218 -1.77 11.82 16.84
N CYS A 219 -1.84 10.50 17.00
CA CYS A 219 -2.32 9.85 18.21
C CYS A 219 -1.23 9.64 19.28
N HIS A 220 0.02 9.40 18.89
CA HIS A 220 1.10 9.13 19.84
C HIS A 220 2.00 10.34 20.13
N VAL A 221 1.99 11.36 19.27
CA VAL A 221 2.79 12.57 19.46
C VAL A 221 1.92 13.78 19.76
N LEU A 222 1.01 14.13 18.85
CA LEU A 222 0.26 15.38 18.95
C LEU A 222 -0.86 15.34 20.00
N LEU A 223 -1.57 14.22 20.11
CA LEU A 223 -2.68 14.08 21.05
C LEU A 223 -2.23 14.12 22.53
N PRO A 224 -1.13 13.46 22.96
CA PRO A 224 -0.61 13.62 24.32
C PRO A 224 -0.24 15.07 24.64
N ILE A 225 0.42 15.78 23.71
CA ILE A 225 0.77 17.20 23.86
C ILE A 225 -0.50 18.05 24.05
N TRP A 226 -1.52 17.81 23.23
CA TRP A 226 -2.82 18.48 23.40
C TRP A 226 -3.44 18.19 24.76
N ARG A 227 -3.46 16.92 25.22
CA ARG A 227 -4.01 16.51 26.53
C ARG A 227 -3.30 17.18 27.70
N GLU A 228 -1.98 17.31 27.62
CA GLU A 228 -1.17 17.97 28.64
C GLU A 228 -1.53 19.46 28.76
N HIS A 229 -1.55 20.17 27.62
CA HIS A 229 -1.84 21.60 27.61
C HIS A 229 -3.31 21.91 27.93
N SER A 230 -4.26 21.07 27.52
CA SER A 230 -5.68 21.25 27.83
C SER A 230 -5.98 20.97 29.31
N LEU A 231 -5.35 19.96 29.91
CA LEU A 231 -5.41 19.73 31.37
C LEU A 231 -4.81 20.88 32.16
N GLY A 232 -3.64 21.38 31.74
CA GLY A 232 -2.98 22.51 32.39
C GLY A 232 -3.88 23.75 32.43
N LEU A 233 -4.65 23.98 31.38
CA LEU A 233 -5.66 25.05 31.34
C LEU A 233 -6.84 24.81 32.27
N ALA A 234 -7.39 23.59 32.29
CA ALA A 234 -8.54 23.24 33.12
C ALA A 234 -8.23 23.35 34.62
N LEU A 235 -7.03 22.96 35.04
CA LEU A 235 -6.60 22.95 36.44
C LEU A 235 -6.17 24.34 36.94
N ASN A 236 -5.45 25.12 36.13
CA ASN A 236 -4.90 26.43 36.54
C ASN A 236 -5.82 27.61 36.19
N GLY A 237 -6.98 27.35 35.58
CA GLY A 237 -8.06 28.30 35.36
C GLY A 237 -7.63 29.52 34.55
N GLY A 238 -7.19 29.35 33.30
CA GLY A 238 -7.07 30.41 32.28
C GLY A 238 -6.25 31.68 32.59
N ASN A 239 -5.67 31.81 33.78
CA ASN A 239 -5.13 33.06 34.31
C ASN A 239 -3.77 33.44 33.70
N HIS A 240 -3.14 32.54 32.94
CA HIS A 240 -1.90 32.79 32.24
C HIS A 240 -2.09 32.77 30.71
N PRO A 241 -1.94 33.91 30.01
CA PRO A 241 -2.16 34.00 28.56
C PRO A 241 -1.19 33.10 27.77
N MET A 242 -0.01 32.79 28.31
CA MET A 242 0.90 31.80 27.70
C MET A 242 0.30 30.38 27.65
N GLN A 243 -0.36 29.92 28.72
CA GLN A 243 -0.94 28.58 28.77
C GLN A 243 -2.11 28.45 27.78
N VAL A 244 -2.90 29.53 27.62
CA VAL A 244 -3.99 29.59 26.64
C VAL A 244 -3.45 29.50 25.21
N ASN A 245 -2.37 30.22 24.92
CA ASN A 245 -1.73 30.17 23.60
C ASN A 245 -1.11 28.81 23.30
N LEU A 246 -0.45 28.16 24.26
CA LEU A 246 0.13 26.83 24.09
C LEU A 246 -0.93 25.76 23.80
N ALA A 247 -2.03 25.74 24.57
CA ALA A 247 -3.12 24.80 24.32
C ALA A 247 -3.81 25.05 22.98
N ARG A 248 -3.99 26.32 22.59
CA ARG A 248 -4.53 26.68 21.26
C ARG A 248 -3.61 26.19 20.14
N GLN A 249 -2.30 26.40 20.26
CA GLN A 249 -1.34 25.92 19.26
C GLN A 249 -1.33 24.40 19.16
N ALA A 250 -1.36 23.68 20.29
CA ALA A 250 -1.43 22.23 20.30
C ALA A 250 -2.72 21.72 19.65
N HIS A 251 -3.85 22.36 19.95
CA HIS A 251 -5.13 22.04 19.33
C HIS A 251 -5.09 22.25 17.81
N LEU A 252 -4.65 23.42 17.34
CA LEU A 252 -4.54 23.71 15.90
C LEU A 252 -3.60 22.75 15.17
N ARG A 253 -2.44 22.42 15.76
CA ARG A 253 -1.50 21.46 15.17
C ARG A 253 -2.13 20.09 14.99
N LEU A 254 -2.81 19.60 16.02
CA LEU A 254 -3.47 18.30 16.00
C LEU A 254 -4.63 18.28 14.98
N THR A 255 -5.49 19.29 15.00
CA THR A 255 -6.63 19.36 14.07
C THR A 255 -6.19 19.50 12.62
N ASN A 256 -5.18 20.31 12.35
CA ASN A 256 -4.65 20.49 10.99
C ASN A 256 -4.06 19.18 10.48
N LYS A 257 -3.25 18.50 11.30
CA LYS A 257 -2.66 17.22 10.92
C LYS A 257 -3.72 16.16 10.65
N LEU A 258 -4.74 16.06 11.50
CA LEU A 258 -5.84 15.10 11.29
C LEU A 258 -6.68 15.44 10.05
N SER A 259 -6.85 16.72 9.71
CA SER A 259 -7.57 17.14 8.50
C SER A 259 -6.81 16.91 7.20
N GLU A 260 -5.50 16.66 7.24
CA GLU A 260 -4.72 16.25 6.06
C GLU A 260 -4.93 14.75 5.74
N ILE A 261 -5.49 13.99 6.67
CA ILE A 261 -5.71 12.54 6.56
C ILE A 261 -7.15 12.22 6.13
N ALA A 262 -8.10 13.02 6.62
CA ALA A 262 -9.54 12.89 6.35
C ALA A 262 -9.93 13.47 4.99
#